data_AF-A0A971F8M7-F1
#
_entry.id   AF-A0A971F8M7-F1
#
_cell.length_a   1.000
_cell.length_b   1.000
_cell.length_c   1.000
_cell.angle_alpha   90.00
_cell.angle_beta   90.00
_cell.angle_gamma   90.00
#
_symmetry.space_group_name_H-M   'P 1'
#
loop_
_entity.id
_entity.type
_entity.pdbx_description
1 polymer ?
#
loop_
_entity_poly.entity_id
_entity_poly.type
_entity_poly.pdbx_seq_one_letter_code
_entity_poly.pdbx_strand_id
1 'polypeptide(L)'
;MPRAALLFVLFASLLAPGAPAIGTRTHAEIGRRCAEQYLAGADAMLPGLGSLVAKRANLKILYTACAFPDWGYGNINPDAGEASHWHPFMRAWAGELRGRGAGFDPSAGMQREMAFFLGAVCHNIADIPWHFSSGGDLSFLEKSAQMEGGTHQVTEIGGDLIRYQKDRLRHWGMLNDYFPLDTVHTALTVSGVSVTREQLRTGYVREQMIMWGAPLVTAPFAADYERRLPWTVTHLEDYYFGGMEHNAAACAMWCRYWYAEAAGGHCLQQMPAYGAPGGAEGCGYCPYLGVSDATLAEDLPGHNTGGEAFLSVSAAAGRRRDTLVRFDLSRIPPTAPLSKAVLWMHCDRIGGTPPAVGVSAAAGPWTEGGGVSDLFNGENGRPAEGGEVTWSQRPPGETASTPAGAVVPAAGQWASWDVTAQVRDWLADPASNHGLRVMAAGTGEGAARFFSSQAFRASEDGYCGGTRVAFRPMLILLP
;
A
#
# COMPACT_ATOMS: atom_id res chain seq x y z
N MET A 1 -10.33 6.12 -46.89
CA MET A 1 -10.59 6.90 -45.66
C MET A 1 -9.27 7.04 -44.90
N PRO A 2 -8.84 8.25 -44.51
CA PRO A 2 -7.55 8.43 -43.85
C PRO A 2 -7.60 7.86 -42.43
N ARG A 3 -6.52 7.18 -42.00
CA ARG A 3 -6.38 6.51 -40.69
C ARG A 3 -6.75 7.41 -39.49
N ALA A 4 -6.62 8.73 -39.62
CA ALA A 4 -7.03 9.71 -38.60
C ALA A 4 -8.57 9.78 -38.38
N ALA A 5 -9.37 9.57 -39.42
CA ALA A 5 -10.84 9.57 -39.30
C ALA A 5 -11.36 8.30 -38.61
N LEU A 6 -10.66 7.16 -38.80
CA LEU A 6 -10.98 5.91 -38.12
C LEU A 6 -10.67 6.00 -36.62
N LEU A 7 -9.54 6.62 -36.26
CA LEU A 7 -9.15 6.90 -34.86
C LEU A 7 -10.13 7.87 -34.17
N PHE A 8 -10.60 8.90 -34.88
CA PHE A 8 -11.56 9.87 -34.33
C PHE A 8 -12.94 9.25 -34.10
N VAL A 9 -13.42 8.41 -35.02
CA VAL A 9 -14.71 7.70 -34.87
C VAL A 9 -14.65 6.62 -33.78
N LEU A 10 -13.53 5.90 -33.65
CA LEU A 10 -13.31 4.94 -32.56
C LEU A 10 -13.21 5.61 -31.18
N PHE A 11 -12.53 6.75 -31.07
CA PHE A 11 -12.43 7.49 -29.81
C PHE A 11 -13.75 8.18 -29.43
N ALA A 12 -14.51 8.70 -30.41
CA ALA A 12 -15.84 9.23 -30.17
C ALA A 12 -16.84 8.14 -29.73
N SER A 13 -16.68 6.89 -30.19
CA SER A 13 -17.46 5.75 -29.68
C SER A 13 -17.05 5.28 -28.29
N LEU A 14 -15.81 5.57 -27.85
CA LEU A 14 -15.34 5.31 -26.48
C LEU A 14 -15.85 6.37 -25.48
N LEU A 15 -16.31 7.52 -25.97
CA LEU A 15 -16.96 8.59 -25.20
C LEU A 15 -18.49 8.53 -25.28
N ALA A 16 -19.07 7.47 -25.84
CA ALA A 16 -20.52 7.27 -25.87
C ALA A 16 -21.09 7.14 -24.44
N PRO A 17 -22.34 7.57 -24.18
CA PRO A 17 -22.94 7.49 -22.86
C PRO A 17 -23.12 6.01 -22.50
N GLY A 18 -22.25 5.49 -21.63
CA GLY A 18 -22.24 4.07 -21.22
C GLY A 18 -20.88 3.44 -20.90
N ALA A 19 -19.75 4.17 -20.96
CA ALA A 19 -18.43 3.63 -20.64
C ALA A 19 -17.80 4.31 -19.39
N PRO A 20 -18.12 3.86 -18.16
CA PRO A 20 -17.41 4.29 -16.97
C PRO A 20 -16.11 3.49 -16.83
N ALA A 21 -15.07 3.91 -17.54
CA ALA A 21 -13.68 3.47 -17.36
C ALA A 21 -12.76 4.64 -17.66
N ILE A 22 -12.46 5.44 -16.64
CA ILE A 22 -11.77 6.71 -16.81
C ILE A 22 -10.88 6.93 -15.58
N GLY A 23 -9.58 7.14 -15.80
CA GLY A 23 -8.55 7.17 -14.74
C GLY A 23 -7.21 6.57 -15.16
N THR A 24 -7.15 5.93 -16.34
CA THR A 24 -5.98 5.25 -16.92
C THR A 24 -4.63 5.99 -16.75
N ARG A 25 -4.58 7.31 -16.98
CA ARG A 25 -3.31 8.06 -16.97
C ARG A 25 -2.85 8.40 -15.57
N THR A 26 -3.79 8.76 -14.71
CA THR A 26 -3.54 9.05 -13.29
C THR A 26 -3.05 7.78 -12.61
N HIS A 27 -3.69 6.63 -12.86
CA HIS A 27 -3.30 5.35 -12.27
C HIS A 27 -1.95 4.87 -12.78
N ALA A 28 -1.66 5.04 -14.06
CA ALA A 28 -0.33 4.76 -14.61
C ALA A 28 0.75 5.65 -13.96
N GLU A 29 0.44 6.91 -13.63
CA GLU A 29 1.36 7.76 -12.87
C GLU A 29 1.58 7.25 -11.45
N ILE A 30 0.50 6.87 -10.76
CA ILE A 30 0.53 6.31 -9.42
C ILE A 30 1.39 5.05 -9.39
N GLY A 31 1.17 4.10 -10.31
CA GLY A 31 1.96 2.88 -10.42
C GLY A 31 3.45 3.15 -10.67
N ARG A 32 3.78 4.15 -11.51
CA ARG A 32 5.17 4.58 -11.70
C ARG A 32 5.80 5.11 -10.42
N ARG A 33 5.10 6.01 -9.70
CA ARG A 33 5.56 6.59 -8.44
C ARG A 33 5.72 5.51 -7.36
N CYS A 34 4.76 4.60 -7.25
CA CYS A 34 4.82 3.41 -6.40
C CYS A 34 6.13 2.63 -6.64
N ALA A 35 6.38 2.26 -7.89
CA ALA A 35 7.56 1.51 -8.29
C ALA A 35 8.87 2.24 -8.00
N GLU A 36 9.01 3.48 -8.47
CA GLU A 36 10.26 4.24 -8.39
C GLU A 36 10.57 4.73 -6.97
N GLN A 37 9.57 5.19 -6.22
CA GLN A 37 9.77 5.85 -4.93
C GLN A 37 9.80 4.86 -3.76
N TYR A 38 9.01 3.78 -3.83
CA TYR A 38 8.79 2.91 -2.67
C TYR A 38 9.25 1.46 -2.87
N LEU A 39 9.37 0.99 -4.11
CA LEU A 39 9.68 -0.42 -4.39
C LEU A 39 11.08 -0.64 -4.95
N ALA A 40 11.70 0.32 -5.63
CA ALA A 40 13.02 0.15 -6.26
C ALA A 40 14.12 -0.31 -5.30
N GLY A 41 14.04 0.06 -4.01
CA GLY A 41 14.95 -0.37 -2.95
C GLY A 41 14.47 -1.57 -2.13
N ALA A 42 13.39 -2.24 -2.52
CA ALA A 42 12.72 -3.24 -1.68
C ALA A 42 13.41 -4.62 -1.67
N ASP A 43 14.48 -4.85 -2.43
CA ASP A 43 15.16 -6.17 -2.48
C ASP A 43 15.68 -6.63 -1.10
N ALA A 44 16.06 -5.70 -0.24
CA ALA A 44 16.48 -6.04 1.13
C ALA A 44 15.33 -6.64 1.97
N MET A 45 14.09 -6.25 1.67
CA MET A 45 12.87 -6.70 2.33
C MET A 45 12.28 -7.93 1.66
N LEU A 46 12.08 -7.85 0.35
CA LEU A 46 11.47 -8.85 -0.51
C LEU A 46 12.40 -9.05 -1.71
N PRO A 47 13.27 -10.07 -1.66
CA PRO A 47 14.26 -10.28 -2.72
C PRO A 47 13.63 -10.36 -4.10
N GLY A 48 14.24 -9.67 -5.06
CA GLY A 48 13.81 -9.62 -6.45
C GLY A 48 12.78 -8.52 -6.78
N LEU A 49 12.03 -7.99 -5.80
CA LEU A 49 10.98 -6.99 -6.05
C LEU A 49 11.56 -5.66 -6.58
N GLY A 50 12.57 -5.12 -5.92
CA GLY A 50 13.22 -3.87 -6.32
C GLY A 50 13.90 -3.99 -7.67
N SER A 51 14.68 -5.06 -7.86
CA SER A 51 15.31 -5.39 -9.14
C SER A 51 14.30 -5.59 -10.26
N LEU A 52 13.12 -6.16 -9.98
CA LEU A 52 12.04 -6.34 -10.94
C LEU A 52 11.51 -4.99 -11.42
N VAL A 53 11.16 -4.07 -10.52
CA VAL A 53 10.54 -2.79 -10.89
C VAL A 53 11.54 -1.76 -11.41
N ALA A 54 12.82 -1.84 -11.01
CA ALA A 54 13.88 -0.96 -11.49
C ALA A 54 14.25 -1.23 -12.97
N LYS A 55 13.95 -2.44 -13.49
CA LYS A 55 14.14 -2.75 -14.90
C LYS A 55 13.17 -1.96 -15.75
N ARG A 56 13.69 -1.09 -16.61
CA ARG A 56 12.87 -0.24 -17.50
C ARG A 56 11.81 -1.01 -18.28
N ALA A 57 12.14 -2.20 -18.80
CA ALA A 57 11.17 -3.02 -19.54
C ALA A 57 9.97 -3.43 -18.66
N ASN A 58 10.20 -3.84 -17.42
CA ASN A 58 9.16 -4.22 -16.48
C ASN A 58 8.38 -3.00 -15.96
N LEU A 59 9.07 -1.88 -15.71
CA LEU A 59 8.40 -0.64 -15.30
C LEU A 59 7.40 -0.16 -16.35
N LYS A 60 7.71 -0.31 -17.65
CA LYS A 60 6.76 -0.01 -18.74
C LYS A 60 5.54 -0.93 -18.74
N ILE A 61 5.75 -2.22 -18.44
CA ILE A 61 4.66 -3.19 -18.32
C ILE A 61 3.76 -2.80 -17.15
N LEU A 62 4.33 -2.56 -15.96
CA LEU A 62 3.59 -2.12 -14.78
C LEU A 62 2.79 -0.84 -15.06
N TYR A 63 3.45 0.17 -15.64
CA TYR A 63 2.83 1.44 -16.01
C TYR A 63 1.58 1.26 -16.88
N THR A 64 1.70 0.41 -17.91
CA THR A 64 0.62 0.14 -18.87
C THR A 64 -0.49 -0.68 -18.21
N ALA A 65 -0.13 -1.66 -17.38
CA ALA A 65 -1.08 -2.54 -16.71
C ALA A 65 -1.93 -1.82 -15.64
N CYS A 66 -1.55 -0.61 -15.21
CA CYS A 66 -2.41 0.23 -14.38
C CYS A 66 -3.68 0.71 -15.08
N ALA A 67 -3.88 0.49 -16.38
CA ALA A 67 -5.16 0.68 -17.05
C ALA A 67 -5.98 -0.61 -17.18
N PHE A 68 -5.40 -1.77 -16.85
CA PHE A 68 -5.99 -3.06 -17.19
C PHE A 68 -7.38 -3.30 -16.55
N PRO A 69 -7.64 -3.04 -15.26
CA PRO A 69 -8.90 -3.42 -14.63
C PRO A 69 -10.15 -2.84 -15.32
N ASP A 70 -10.00 -1.71 -16.00
CA ASP A 70 -11.02 -1.07 -16.82
C ASP A 70 -11.36 -1.79 -18.14
N TRP A 71 -10.71 -2.92 -18.47
CA TRP A 71 -10.84 -3.61 -19.76
C TRP A 71 -12.29 -4.03 -20.10
N GLY A 72 -13.14 -4.27 -19.10
CA GLY A 72 -14.50 -4.78 -19.29
C GLY A 72 -15.54 -3.73 -19.72
N TYR A 73 -15.25 -2.44 -19.53
CA TYR A 73 -16.17 -1.37 -19.91
C TYR A 73 -16.23 -1.14 -21.44
N GLY A 74 -17.02 -0.17 -21.88
CA GLY A 74 -17.25 0.05 -23.33
C GLY A 74 -18.10 -1.05 -23.98
N ASN A 75 -19.05 -1.61 -23.23
CA ASN A 75 -19.98 -2.67 -23.66
C ASN A 75 -19.29 -4.00 -24.04
N ILE A 76 -18.18 -4.34 -23.37
CA ILE A 76 -17.43 -5.60 -23.60
C ILE A 76 -17.88 -6.68 -22.61
N ASN A 77 -17.65 -6.45 -21.31
CA ASN A 77 -18.08 -7.26 -20.19
C ASN A 77 -17.89 -6.48 -18.86
N PRO A 78 -18.77 -5.50 -18.55
CA PRO A 78 -18.58 -4.61 -17.40
C PRO A 78 -18.47 -5.35 -16.06
N ASP A 79 -19.28 -6.38 -15.84
CA ASP A 79 -19.25 -7.18 -14.60
C ASP A 79 -17.89 -7.89 -14.41
N ALA A 80 -17.29 -8.40 -15.49
CA ALA A 80 -15.97 -9.02 -15.43
C ALA A 80 -14.83 -8.00 -15.32
N GLY A 81 -15.01 -6.81 -15.89
CA GLY A 81 -14.11 -5.66 -15.66
C GLY A 81 -14.11 -5.26 -14.19
N GLU A 82 -15.29 -5.00 -13.64
CA GLU A 82 -15.52 -4.69 -12.22
C GLU A 82 -14.89 -5.76 -11.32
N ALA A 83 -15.12 -7.05 -11.59
CA ALA A 83 -14.56 -8.14 -10.80
C ALA A 83 -13.02 -8.15 -10.74
N SER A 84 -12.34 -7.57 -11.74
CA SER A 84 -10.88 -7.48 -11.77
C SER A 84 -10.29 -6.44 -10.81
N HIS A 85 -11.13 -5.60 -10.19
CA HIS A 85 -10.73 -4.64 -9.15
C HIS A 85 -10.58 -5.31 -7.77
N TRP A 86 -11.19 -6.47 -7.57
CA TRP A 86 -11.45 -6.98 -6.23
C TRP A 86 -10.57 -8.17 -5.82
N HIS A 87 -10.51 -8.40 -4.51
CA HIS A 87 -9.61 -9.36 -3.88
C HIS A 87 -9.71 -10.81 -4.43
N PRO A 88 -10.87 -11.38 -4.80
CA PRO A 88 -10.95 -12.73 -5.37
C PRO A 88 -10.08 -12.92 -6.60
N PHE A 89 -10.11 -11.96 -7.53
CA PHE A 89 -9.32 -12.02 -8.76
C PHE A 89 -7.82 -11.93 -8.45
N MET A 90 -7.42 -11.01 -7.58
CA MET A 90 -6.02 -10.83 -7.17
C MET A 90 -5.46 -12.07 -6.48
N ARG A 91 -6.25 -12.70 -5.61
CA ARG A 91 -5.90 -13.95 -4.95
C ARG A 91 -5.75 -15.10 -5.95
N ALA A 92 -6.66 -15.23 -6.90
CA ALA A 92 -6.59 -16.25 -7.94
C ALA A 92 -5.33 -16.07 -8.82
N TRP A 93 -5.03 -14.84 -9.21
CA TRP A 93 -3.84 -14.53 -10.00
C TRP A 93 -2.54 -14.80 -9.22
N ALA A 94 -2.43 -14.31 -7.98
CA ALA A 94 -1.26 -14.60 -7.14
C ALA A 94 -1.07 -16.11 -6.94
N GLY A 95 -2.17 -16.87 -6.78
CA GLY A 95 -2.15 -18.32 -6.71
C GLY A 95 -1.61 -18.98 -7.98
N GLU A 96 -1.99 -18.50 -9.17
CA GLU A 96 -1.51 -18.98 -10.46
C GLU A 96 -0.02 -18.67 -10.69
N LEU A 97 0.44 -17.47 -10.29
CA LEU A 97 1.86 -17.11 -10.31
C LEU A 97 2.67 -18.04 -9.39
N ARG A 98 2.18 -18.27 -8.18
CA ARG A 98 2.81 -19.17 -7.21
C ARG A 98 2.86 -20.61 -7.71
N GLY A 99 1.76 -21.11 -8.29
CA GLY A 99 1.67 -22.46 -8.85
C GLY A 99 2.66 -22.72 -9.98
N ARG A 100 3.04 -21.68 -10.72
CA ARG A 100 4.08 -21.72 -11.77
C ARG A 100 5.49 -21.37 -11.27
N GLY A 101 5.67 -21.29 -9.95
CA GLY A 101 6.98 -21.11 -9.32
C GLY A 101 7.54 -19.70 -9.43
N ALA A 102 6.73 -18.67 -9.19
CA ALA A 102 7.21 -17.28 -9.20
C ALA A 102 8.40 -17.06 -8.26
N GLY A 103 8.26 -17.45 -6.99
CA GLY A 103 9.33 -17.39 -5.98
C GLY A 103 9.94 -16.00 -5.78
N PHE A 104 11.05 -15.94 -5.05
CA PHE A 104 11.81 -14.70 -4.77
C PHE A 104 12.99 -14.46 -5.74
N ASP A 105 13.16 -15.33 -6.74
CA ASP A 105 14.09 -15.15 -7.86
C ASP A 105 13.38 -15.53 -9.18
N PRO A 106 12.35 -14.77 -9.57
CA PRO A 106 11.55 -15.10 -10.76
C PRO A 106 12.39 -14.99 -12.03
N SER A 107 12.18 -15.92 -12.98
CA SER A 107 12.73 -15.82 -14.33
C SER A 107 12.33 -14.51 -15.02
N ALA A 108 13.06 -14.07 -16.05
CA ALA A 108 12.73 -12.85 -16.79
C ALA A 108 11.30 -12.88 -17.37
N GLY A 109 10.80 -14.05 -17.78
CA GLY A 109 9.43 -14.21 -18.25
C GLY A 109 8.41 -13.95 -17.13
N MET A 110 8.65 -14.55 -15.96
CA MET A 110 7.82 -14.38 -14.77
C MET A 110 7.86 -12.94 -14.24
N GLN A 111 9.03 -12.28 -14.27
CA GLN A 111 9.17 -10.88 -13.86
C GLN A 111 8.27 -9.95 -14.68
N ARG A 112 8.13 -10.19 -15.99
CA ARG A 112 7.21 -9.41 -16.85
C ARG A 112 5.76 -9.60 -16.42
N GLU A 113 5.37 -10.83 -16.10
CA GLU A 113 4.02 -11.14 -15.68
C GLU A 113 3.69 -10.55 -14.30
N MET A 114 4.61 -10.69 -13.35
CA MET A 114 4.52 -10.06 -12.04
C MET A 114 4.47 -8.53 -12.17
N ALA A 115 5.24 -7.92 -13.08
CA ALA A 115 5.15 -6.49 -13.32
C ALA A 115 3.76 -6.07 -13.81
N PHE A 116 3.15 -6.86 -14.70
CA PHE A 116 1.76 -6.63 -15.14
C PHE A 116 0.79 -6.76 -13.96
N PHE A 117 0.90 -7.83 -13.19
CA PHE A 117 0.07 -8.07 -12.01
C PHE A 117 0.17 -6.92 -11.00
N LEU A 118 1.38 -6.45 -10.68
CA LEU A 118 1.59 -5.32 -9.78
C LEU A 118 1.03 -4.00 -10.34
N GLY A 119 1.00 -3.83 -11.66
CA GLY A 119 0.33 -2.70 -12.29
C GLY A 119 -1.18 -2.72 -12.08
N ALA A 120 -1.80 -3.90 -12.23
CA ALA A 120 -3.21 -4.11 -11.91
C ALA A 120 -3.49 -3.90 -10.41
N VAL A 121 -2.61 -4.37 -9.51
CA VAL A 121 -2.68 -4.04 -8.06
C VAL A 121 -2.75 -2.53 -7.85
N CYS A 122 -1.89 -1.76 -8.53
CA CYS A 122 -1.84 -0.31 -8.32
C CYS A 122 -3.16 0.38 -8.71
N HIS A 123 -3.80 -0.04 -9.81
CA HIS A 123 -5.10 0.48 -10.21
C HIS A 123 -6.15 0.20 -9.12
N ASN A 124 -6.31 -1.08 -8.75
CA ASN A 124 -7.31 -1.52 -7.79
C ASN A 124 -7.23 -0.78 -6.45
N ILE A 125 -6.01 -0.50 -5.99
CA ILE A 125 -5.80 0.17 -4.71
C ILE A 125 -5.96 1.69 -4.83
N ALA A 126 -5.55 2.28 -5.95
CA ALA A 126 -5.70 3.72 -6.18
C ALA A 126 -7.17 4.15 -6.26
N ASP A 127 -8.04 3.30 -6.84
CA ASP A 127 -9.47 3.54 -6.92
C ASP A 127 -10.12 3.70 -5.56
N ILE A 128 -9.67 2.95 -4.57
CA ILE A 128 -10.40 2.85 -3.32
C ILE A 128 -10.54 4.21 -2.60
N PRO A 129 -9.46 4.90 -2.22
CA PRO A 129 -9.57 6.24 -1.63
C PRO A 129 -9.91 7.33 -2.66
N TRP A 130 -9.89 7.02 -3.96
CA TRP A 130 -10.38 7.92 -5.01
C TRP A 130 -11.91 7.99 -5.02
N HIS A 131 -12.59 6.85 -4.88
CA HIS A 131 -14.05 6.73 -4.93
C HIS A 131 -14.73 6.70 -3.56
N PHE A 132 -14.12 6.06 -2.55
CA PHE A 132 -14.81 5.70 -1.29
C PHE A 132 -14.28 6.49 -0.09
N SER A 133 -15.15 7.32 0.50
CA SER A 133 -14.90 8.00 1.77
C SER A 133 -14.94 7.00 2.93
N SER A 134 -14.19 7.27 4.01
CA SER A 134 -14.14 6.39 5.18
C SER A 134 -13.84 7.17 6.45
N GLY A 135 -14.51 6.85 7.57
CA GLY A 135 -14.10 7.36 8.89
C GLY A 135 -14.01 8.89 9.02
N GLY A 136 -14.74 9.64 8.18
CA GLY A 136 -14.67 11.11 8.12
C GLY A 136 -13.65 11.65 7.11
N ASP A 137 -12.80 10.80 6.55
CA ASP A 137 -11.95 11.13 5.40
C ASP A 137 -12.77 11.07 4.10
N LEU A 138 -12.80 12.18 3.37
CA LEU A 138 -13.50 12.27 2.08
C LEU A 138 -12.62 11.69 0.97
N SER A 139 -13.21 10.87 0.10
CA SER A 139 -12.58 10.42 -1.14
C SER A 139 -12.16 11.59 -2.03
N PHE A 140 -11.24 11.35 -2.96
CA PHE A 140 -10.84 12.40 -3.90
C PHE A 140 -12.04 12.96 -4.68
N LEU A 141 -12.93 12.10 -5.16
CA LEU A 141 -14.14 12.50 -5.87
C LEU A 141 -15.10 13.31 -4.99
N GLU A 142 -15.37 12.85 -3.77
CA GLU A 142 -16.26 13.57 -2.86
C GLU A 142 -15.67 14.93 -2.48
N LYS A 143 -14.34 14.98 -2.27
CA LYS A 143 -13.65 16.23 -1.98
C LYS A 143 -13.71 17.20 -3.16
N SER A 144 -13.44 16.75 -4.38
CA SER A 144 -13.62 17.59 -5.59
C SER A 144 -15.08 18.05 -5.75
N ALA A 145 -16.06 17.19 -5.51
CA ALA A 145 -17.47 17.56 -5.54
C ALA A 145 -17.80 18.69 -4.56
N GLN A 146 -17.29 18.62 -3.33
CA GLN A 146 -17.51 19.66 -2.32
C GLN A 146 -16.79 20.97 -2.61
N MET A 147 -15.57 20.91 -3.16
CA MET A 147 -14.73 22.10 -3.35
C MET A 147 -15.08 22.88 -4.62
N GLU A 148 -15.50 22.19 -5.68
CA GLU A 148 -15.62 22.77 -7.01
C GLU A 148 -16.81 22.22 -7.83
N GLY A 149 -17.72 21.47 -7.20
CA GLY A 149 -18.88 20.89 -7.90
C GLY A 149 -18.49 19.81 -8.92
N GLY A 150 -17.33 19.18 -8.73
CA GLY A 150 -16.89 18.02 -9.52
C GLY A 150 -17.91 16.88 -9.48
N THR A 151 -17.96 16.12 -10.56
CA THR A 151 -18.71 14.86 -10.62
C THR A 151 -17.75 13.73 -10.95
N HIS A 152 -18.15 12.49 -10.72
CA HIS A 152 -17.40 11.29 -11.11
C HIS A 152 -16.78 11.44 -12.51
N GLN A 153 -17.62 11.69 -13.53
CA GLN A 153 -17.17 11.88 -14.91
C GLN A 153 -16.29 13.11 -15.09
N VAL A 154 -16.62 14.24 -14.47
CA VAL A 154 -15.88 15.49 -14.73
C VAL A 154 -14.50 15.44 -14.08
N THR A 155 -14.40 15.00 -12.84
CA THR A 155 -13.15 14.96 -12.07
C THR A 155 -12.19 13.92 -12.61
N GLU A 156 -12.66 12.71 -12.95
CA GLU A 156 -11.81 11.67 -13.53
C GLU A 156 -11.32 11.99 -14.93
N ILE A 157 -12.25 12.36 -15.83
CA ILE A 157 -11.88 12.75 -17.18
C ILE A 157 -10.91 13.92 -17.06
N GLY A 158 -11.29 14.97 -16.34
CA GLY A 158 -10.49 16.17 -16.18
C GLY A 158 -9.08 15.89 -15.67
N GLY A 159 -8.95 15.15 -14.57
CA GLY A 159 -7.65 14.75 -14.01
C GLY A 159 -6.78 14.04 -15.03
N ASP A 160 -7.33 13.07 -15.76
CA ASP A 160 -6.62 12.35 -16.81
C ASP A 160 -6.26 13.24 -18.00
N LEU A 161 -7.17 14.10 -18.50
CA LEU A 161 -6.89 15.02 -19.61
C LEU A 161 -5.71 15.93 -19.28
N ILE A 162 -5.75 16.55 -18.09
CA ILE A 162 -4.70 17.43 -17.57
C ILE A 162 -3.38 16.65 -17.48
N ARG A 163 -3.44 15.44 -16.93
CA ARG A 163 -2.26 14.59 -16.77
C ARG A 163 -1.71 14.08 -18.09
N TYR A 164 -2.54 13.84 -19.10
CA TYR A 164 -2.10 13.46 -20.44
C TYR A 164 -1.33 14.61 -21.11
N GLN A 165 -1.71 15.86 -20.87
CA GLN A 165 -0.96 17.01 -21.38
C GLN A 165 0.35 17.26 -20.61
N LYS A 166 0.44 16.82 -19.35
CA LYS A 166 1.67 16.85 -18.55
C LYS A 166 2.60 15.66 -18.90
N ASP A 167 3.76 15.96 -19.47
CA ASP A 167 4.83 14.99 -19.78
C ASP A 167 4.47 13.91 -20.84
N ARG A 168 3.80 14.34 -21.93
CA ARG A 168 3.36 13.48 -23.06
C ARG A 168 4.43 12.52 -23.59
N LEU A 169 5.65 13.02 -23.80
CA LEU A 169 6.75 12.20 -24.34
C LEU A 169 7.17 11.10 -23.35
N ARG A 170 7.13 11.38 -22.05
CA ARG A 170 7.40 10.36 -21.04
C ARG A 170 6.30 9.31 -21.05
N HIS A 171 5.03 9.73 -21.11
CA HIS A 171 3.90 8.80 -21.19
C HIS A 171 4.06 7.82 -22.36
N TRP A 172 4.20 8.29 -23.60
CA TRP A 172 4.43 7.41 -24.75
C TRP A 172 5.70 6.57 -24.62
N GLY A 173 6.77 7.15 -24.05
CA GLY A 173 8.00 6.43 -23.76
C GLY A 173 7.84 5.29 -22.76
N MET A 174 6.75 5.28 -21.97
CA MET A 174 6.44 4.28 -20.95
C MET A 174 5.47 3.19 -21.42
N LEU A 175 4.77 3.37 -22.54
CA LEU A 175 3.81 2.38 -23.03
C LEU A 175 4.50 1.08 -23.48
N ASN A 176 3.79 -0.03 -23.26
CA ASN A 176 4.17 -1.39 -23.66
C ASN A 176 2.92 -2.17 -24.09
N ASP A 177 3.07 -3.32 -24.74
CA ASP A 177 1.98 -4.15 -25.29
C ASP A 177 1.89 -5.57 -24.70
N TYR A 178 2.70 -5.88 -23.68
CA TYR A 178 2.68 -7.17 -23.02
C TYR A 178 1.38 -7.40 -22.26
N PHE A 179 0.73 -8.53 -22.52
CA PHE A 179 -0.50 -8.95 -21.83
C PHE A 179 -0.48 -10.45 -21.51
N PRO A 180 -0.52 -10.86 -20.23
CA PRO A 180 -0.55 -12.26 -19.83
C PRO A 180 -1.97 -12.84 -19.92
N LEU A 181 -2.51 -12.90 -21.15
CA LEU A 181 -3.90 -13.27 -21.43
C LEU A 181 -4.34 -14.57 -20.74
N ASP A 182 -3.55 -15.64 -20.84
CA ASP A 182 -3.95 -16.94 -20.32
C ASP A 182 -4.02 -16.95 -18.80
N THR A 183 -3.09 -16.29 -18.11
CA THR A 183 -3.16 -16.15 -16.65
C THR A 183 -4.36 -15.33 -16.22
N VAL A 184 -4.59 -14.19 -16.87
CA VAL A 184 -5.74 -13.32 -16.55
C VAL A 184 -7.06 -14.06 -16.74
N HIS A 185 -7.20 -14.77 -17.86
CA HIS A 185 -8.37 -15.58 -18.14
C HIS A 185 -8.58 -16.67 -17.09
N THR A 186 -7.51 -17.40 -16.72
CA THR A 186 -7.56 -18.42 -15.67
C THR A 186 -7.93 -17.82 -14.32
N ALA A 187 -7.33 -16.69 -13.93
CA ALA A 187 -7.62 -16.02 -12.66
C ALA A 187 -9.09 -15.59 -12.56
N LEU A 188 -9.65 -14.98 -13.62
CA LEU A 188 -11.09 -14.64 -13.67
C LEU A 188 -11.98 -15.88 -13.59
N THR A 189 -11.64 -16.94 -14.31
CA THR A 189 -12.40 -18.20 -14.29
C THR A 189 -12.39 -18.83 -12.90
N VAL A 190 -11.23 -18.89 -12.24
CA VAL A 190 -11.04 -19.43 -10.89
C VAL A 190 -11.77 -18.57 -9.85
N SER A 191 -11.86 -17.25 -10.06
CA SER A 191 -12.67 -16.37 -9.22
C SER A 191 -14.17 -16.43 -9.52
N GLY A 192 -14.64 -17.35 -10.36
CA GLY A 192 -16.06 -17.54 -10.67
C GLY A 192 -16.63 -16.55 -11.68
N VAL A 193 -15.79 -15.83 -12.42
CA VAL A 193 -16.19 -14.79 -13.38
C VAL A 193 -16.19 -15.35 -14.80
N SER A 194 -17.31 -15.24 -15.50
CA SER A 194 -17.46 -15.69 -16.88
C SER A 194 -16.87 -14.67 -17.86
N VAL A 195 -15.85 -15.09 -18.62
CA VAL A 195 -15.17 -14.25 -19.60
C VAL A 195 -14.63 -15.08 -20.75
N THR A 196 -14.60 -14.54 -21.96
CA THR A 196 -13.89 -15.14 -23.10
C THR A 196 -12.53 -14.50 -23.33
N ARG A 197 -11.59 -15.25 -23.92
CA ARG A 197 -10.29 -14.71 -24.35
C ARG A 197 -10.44 -13.57 -25.36
N GLU A 198 -11.49 -13.59 -26.18
CA GLU A 198 -11.77 -12.53 -27.16
C GLU A 198 -12.22 -11.24 -26.47
N GLN A 199 -13.08 -11.33 -25.45
CA GLN A 199 -13.45 -10.18 -24.62
C GLN A 199 -12.23 -9.55 -23.97
N LEU A 200 -11.34 -10.37 -23.37
CA LEU A 200 -10.10 -9.87 -22.74
C LEU A 200 -9.16 -9.19 -23.74
N ARG A 201 -8.95 -9.79 -24.92
CA ARG A 201 -8.12 -9.17 -25.98
C ARG A 201 -8.73 -7.86 -26.45
N THR A 202 -10.04 -7.83 -26.68
CA THR A 202 -10.76 -6.64 -27.13
C THR A 202 -10.67 -5.53 -26.10
N GLY A 203 -10.91 -5.85 -24.83
CA GLY A 203 -10.81 -4.90 -23.71
C GLY A 203 -9.39 -4.38 -23.51
N TYR A 204 -8.39 -5.26 -23.53
CA TYR A 204 -7.01 -4.81 -23.41
C TYR A 204 -6.57 -3.92 -24.57
N VAL A 205 -6.96 -4.26 -25.82
CA VAL A 205 -6.70 -3.40 -26.99
C VAL A 205 -7.41 -2.06 -26.87
N ARG A 206 -8.62 -2.01 -26.28
CA ARG A 206 -9.35 -0.77 -25.98
C ARG A 206 -8.53 0.15 -25.08
N GLU A 207 -8.04 -0.37 -23.96
CA GLU A 207 -7.22 0.38 -23.00
C GLU A 207 -5.93 0.91 -23.62
N GLN A 208 -5.29 0.06 -24.42
CA GLN A 208 -4.11 0.45 -25.19
C GLN A 208 -4.41 1.61 -26.14
N MET A 209 -5.53 1.57 -26.86
CA MET A 209 -5.92 2.65 -27.76
C MET A 209 -6.20 3.95 -27.00
N ILE A 210 -6.83 3.87 -25.82
CA ILE A 210 -7.06 5.04 -24.95
C ILE A 210 -5.72 5.67 -24.56
N MET A 211 -4.79 4.89 -23.98
CA MET A 211 -3.49 5.40 -23.57
C MET A 211 -2.68 5.99 -24.72
N TRP A 212 -2.61 5.31 -25.87
CA TRP A 212 -1.88 5.83 -27.03
C TRP A 212 -2.50 7.10 -27.63
N GLY A 213 -3.83 7.12 -27.76
CA GLY A 213 -4.57 8.16 -28.48
C GLY A 213 -4.90 9.38 -27.65
N ALA A 214 -5.14 9.23 -26.34
CA ALA A 214 -5.60 10.28 -25.46
C ALA A 214 -4.71 11.53 -25.50
N PRO A 215 -3.35 11.49 -25.44
CA PRO A 215 -2.54 12.70 -25.52
C PRO A 215 -2.85 13.62 -26.71
N LEU A 216 -3.28 13.06 -27.85
CA LEU A 216 -3.64 13.82 -29.04
C LEU A 216 -5.07 14.37 -28.96
N VAL A 217 -6.01 13.55 -28.50
CA VAL A 217 -7.44 13.89 -28.49
C VAL A 217 -7.81 14.85 -27.37
N THR A 218 -7.09 14.79 -26.24
CA THR A 218 -7.42 15.55 -25.03
C THR A 218 -6.88 16.98 -25.03
N ALA A 219 -5.93 17.29 -25.92
CA ALA A 219 -5.24 18.58 -25.97
C ALA A 219 -6.17 19.80 -26.13
N PRO A 220 -7.23 19.78 -26.98
CA PRO A 220 -8.15 20.91 -27.12
C PRO A 220 -9.01 21.18 -25.88
N PHE A 221 -9.17 20.19 -25.01
CA PHE A 221 -10.10 20.23 -23.87
C PHE A 221 -9.42 20.51 -22.54
N ALA A 222 -8.12 20.24 -22.42
CA ALA A 222 -7.38 20.33 -21.16
C ALA A 222 -7.54 21.71 -20.48
N ALA A 223 -7.36 22.80 -21.21
CA ALA A 223 -7.49 24.15 -20.67
C ALA A 223 -8.90 24.48 -20.14
N ASP A 224 -9.94 23.84 -20.67
CA ASP A 224 -11.30 24.00 -20.15
C ASP A 224 -11.51 23.28 -18.82
N TYR A 225 -11.02 22.04 -18.74
CA TYR A 225 -11.06 21.27 -17.50
C TYR A 225 -10.19 21.88 -16.41
N GLU A 226 -9.02 22.45 -16.74
CA GLU A 226 -8.19 23.18 -15.77
C GLU A 226 -8.95 24.35 -15.12
N ARG A 227 -9.76 25.08 -15.89
CA ARG A 227 -10.58 26.17 -15.35
C ARG A 227 -11.77 25.68 -14.54
N ARG A 228 -12.35 24.53 -14.91
CA ARG A 228 -13.51 23.95 -14.22
C ARG A 228 -13.13 23.23 -12.94
N LEU A 229 -11.88 22.77 -12.82
CA LEU A 229 -11.40 21.96 -11.71
C LEU A 229 -10.16 22.56 -11.02
N PRO A 230 -10.20 23.82 -10.54
CA PRO A 230 -9.05 24.48 -9.93
C PRO A 230 -8.52 23.77 -8.67
N TRP A 231 -9.40 23.18 -7.84
CA TRP A 231 -9.02 22.40 -6.67
C TRP A 231 -8.36 21.09 -7.09
N THR A 232 -8.94 20.33 -8.03
CA THR A 232 -8.33 19.08 -8.52
C THR A 232 -6.95 19.36 -9.13
N VAL A 233 -6.80 20.38 -9.98
CA VAL A 233 -5.49 20.74 -10.57
C VAL A 233 -4.44 21.00 -9.50
N THR A 234 -4.84 21.69 -8.43
CA THR A 234 -3.93 22.06 -7.32
C THR A 234 -3.58 20.85 -6.47
N HIS A 235 -4.53 19.96 -6.20
CA HIS A 235 -4.42 18.93 -5.16
C HIS A 235 -4.43 17.49 -5.65
N LEU A 236 -4.42 17.25 -6.96
CA LEU A 236 -4.30 15.91 -7.55
C LEU A 236 -3.05 15.17 -7.08
N GLU A 237 -1.97 15.90 -6.78
CA GLU A 237 -0.73 15.30 -6.30
C GLU A 237 -0.78 15.03 -4.78
N ASP A 238 -1.18 16.03 -3.99
CA ASP A 238 -0.86 16.12 -2.55
C ASP A 238 -2.04 15.83 -1.60
N TYR A 239 -3.28 15.71 -2.09
CA TYR A 239 -4.42 15.38 -1.24
C TYR A 239 -4.17 14.07 -0.47
N TYR A 240 -4.21 14.14 0.87
CA TYR A 240 -3.76 13.03 1.73
C TYR A 240 -4.59 11.74 1.60
N PHE A 241 -5.82 11.83 1.06
CA PHE A 241 -6.75 10.71 0.92
C PHE A 241 -7.19 10.55 -0.54
N GLY A 242 -6.34 9.93 -1.35
CA GLY A 242 -6.63 9.62 -2.75
C GLY A 242 -5.88 10.50 -3.75
N GLY A 243 -5.10 11.50 -3.30
CA GLY A 243 -4.12 12.15 -4.16
C GLY A 243 -3.03 11.16 -4.62
N MET A 244 -2.35 11.47 -5.73
CA MET A 244 -1.40 10.56 -6.36
C MET A 244 -0.27 10.11 -5.42
N GLU A 245 0.21 10.98 -4.53
CA GLU A 245 1.27 10.63 -3.58
C GLU A 245 0.81 9.62 -2.54
N HIS A 246 -0.37 9.84 -1.95
CA HIS A 246 -0.98 8.89 -1.04
C HIS A 246 -1.24 7.55 -1.72
N ASN A 247 -1.84 7.58 -2.91
CA ASN A 247 -2.14 6.36 -3.65
C ASN A 247 -0.87 5.58 -4.01
N ALA A 248 0.21 6.25 -4.40
CA ALA A 248 1.48 5.58 -4.67
C ALA A 248 2.03 4.87 -3.42
N ALA A 249 1.92 5.51 -2.25
CA ALA A 249 2.31 4.92 -0.97
C ALA A 249 1.45 3.71 -0.59
N ALA A 250 0.12 3.82 -0.71
CA ALA A 250 -0.81 2.73 -0.43
C ALA A 250 -0.61 1.55 -1.39
N CYS A 251 -0.42 1.83 -2.69
CA CYS A 251 -0.10 0.83 -3.71
C CYS A 251 1.18 0.07 -3.37
N ALA A 252 2.20 0.74 -2.80
CA ALA A 252 3.46 0.09 -2.44
C ALA A 252 3.27 -0.96 -1.34
N MET A 253 2.44 -0.68 -0.33
CA MET A 253 2.09 -1.65 0.72
C MET A 253 1.45 -2.90 0.12
N TRP A 254 0.49 -2.70 -0.78
CA TRP A 254 -0.23 -3.79 -1.45
C TRP A 254 0.62 -4.54 -2.47
N CYS A 255 1.54 -3.86 -3.16
CA CYS A 255 2.49 -4.51 -4.05
C CYS A 255 3.44 -5.42 -3.26
N ARG A 256 3.93 -4.98 -2.09
CA ARG A 256 4.75 -5.83 -1.20
C ARG A 256 3.97 -7.04 -0.71
N TYR A 257 2.72 -6.83 -0.28
CA TYR A 257 1.81 -7.91 0.11
C TYR A 257 1.63 -8.94 -1.01
N TRP A 258 1.16 -8.51 -2.19
CA TRP A 258 0.85 -9.42 -3.29
C TRP A 258 2.08 -10.06 -3.93
N TYR A 259 3.22 -9.35 -3.97
CA TYR A 259 4.49 -9.94 -4.39
C TYR A 259 4.91 -11.08 -3.46
N ALA A 260 4.85 -10.85 -2.13
CA ALA A 260 5.18 -11.88 -1.15
C ALA A 260 4.25 -13.10 -1.28
N GLU A 261 2.93 -12.89 -1.36
CA GLU A 261 1.96 -13.97 -1.51
C GLU A 261 2.18 -14.79 -2.80
N ALA A 262 2.43 -14.13 -3.93
CA ALA A 262 2.74 -14.78 -5.20
C ALA A 262 4.08 -15.55 -5.17
N ALA A 263 5.06 -15.05 -4.40
CA ALA A 263 6.34 -15.69 -4.19
C ALA A 263 6.31 -16.82 -3.14
N GLY A 264 5.19 -16.99 -2.42
CA GLY A 264 5.02 -18.01 -1.37
C GLY A 264 5.49 -17.59 0.03
N GLY A 265 5.75 -16.29 0.24
CA GLY A 265 5.96 -15.71 1.57
C GLY A 265 4.78 -14.85 2.02
N HIS A 266 4.99 -14.06 3.08
CA HIS A 266 3.98 -13.13 3.63
C HIS A 266 4.61 -11.78 3.98
N CYS A 267 3.88 -10.70 3.72
CA CYS A 267 4.26 -9.35 4.14
C CYS A 267 3.09 -8.73 4.92
N LEU A 268 3.22 -8.66 6.23
CA LEU A 268 2.19 -8.14 7.14
C LEU A 268 2.52 -6.69 7.49
N GLN A 269 1.63 -5.77 7.12
CA GLN A 269 1.74 -4.34 7.40
C GLN A 269 0.34 -3.78 7.60
N GLN A 270 0.13 -2.93 8.62
CA GLN A 270 -1.20 -2.34 8.90
C GLN A 270 -1.69 -1.51 7.71
N MET A 271 -2.65 -2.03 6.96
CA MET A 271 -3.22 -1.38 5.79
C MET A 271 -4.26 -0.34 6.19
N PRO A 272 -4.49 0.73 5.38
CA PRO A 272 -5.57 1.67 5.65
C PRO A 272 -6.93 0.97 5.59
N ALA A 273 -7.81 1.26 6.55
CA ALA A 273 -9.19 0.76 6.59
C ALA A 273 -10.13 1.64 5.74
N TYR A 274 -9.89 1.68 4.42
CA TYR A 274 -10.77 2.39 3.51
C TYR A 274 -12.19 1.80 3.50
N GLY A 275 -13.18 2.65 3.23
CA GLY A 275 -14.61 2.35 3.33
C GLY A 275 -15.20 1.65 2.10
N ALA A 276 -14.37 1.04 1.25
CA ALA A 276 -14.83 0.30 0.08
C ALA A 276 -15.77 -0.86 0.47
N PRO A 277 -16.75 -1.21 -0.39
CA PRO A 277 -17.66 -2.31 -0.13
C PRO A 277 -16.91 -3.64 0.07
N GLY A 278 -17.37 -4.41 1.06
CA GLY A 278 -16.87 -5.74 1.36
C GLY A 278 -16.20 -5.87 2.73
N GLY A 279 -17.00 -5.88 3.80
CA GLY A 279 -16.57 -6.45 5.08
C GLY A 279 -16.60 -7.98 5.02
N ALA A 280 -15.57 -8.64 5.54
CA ALA A 280 -15.50 -10.05 5.97
C ALA A 280 -15.92 -11.21 5.02
N GLU A 281 -16.54 -10.98 3.86
CA GLU A 281 -17.06 -12.04 2.97
C GLU A 281 -16.29 -12.17 1.64
N GLY A 282 -15.02 -11.76 1.61
CA GLY A 282 -14.08 -12.15 0.55
C GLY A 282 -14.24 -11.50 -0.83
N CYS A 283 -15.34 -10.79 -1.12
CA CYS A 283 -15.68 -10.24 -2.44
C CYS A 283 -15.22 -8.79 -2.69
N GLY A 284 -14.50 -8.15 -1.77
CA GLY A 284 -14.18 -6.71 -1.83
C GLY A 284 -12.80 -6.35 -1.25
N TYR A 285 -12.63 -5.13 -0.76
CA TYR A 285 -11.37 -4.67 -0.16
C TYR A 285 -11.08 -5.43 1.15
N CYS A 286 -9.94 -6.12 1.23
CA CYS A 286 -9.60 -6.99 2.36
C CYS A 286 -8.27 -6.60 3.04
N PRO A 287 -8.23 -5.47 3.78
CA PRO A 287 -6.99 -5.00 4.40
C PRO A 287 -6.50 -5.95 5.50
N TYR A 288 -5.19 -5.97 5.71
CA TYR A 288 -4.60 -6.52 6.93
C TYR A 288 -4.59 -5.44 8.01
N LEU A 289 -5.40 -5.65 9.05
CA LEU A 289 -5.58 -4.73 10.19
C LEU A 289 -5.06 -5.34 11.51
N GLY A 290 -4.19 -6.34 11.40
CA GLY A 290 -3.76 -7.19 12.52
C GLY A 290 -2.56 -6.67 13.29
N VAL A 291 -2.20 -5.39 13.17
CA VAL A 291 -1.07 -4.80 13.93
C VAL A 291 -1.60 -4.03 15.12
N SER A 292 -0.99 -4.29 16.28
CA SER A 292 -1.12 -3.46 17.48
C SER A 292 0.24 -2.92 17.88
N ASP A 293 0.33 -1.66 18.30
CA ASP A 293 1.55 -1.10 18.89
C ASP A 293 1.31 0.00 19.94
N ALA A 294 2.24 0.10 20.88
CA ALA A 294 2.25 1.13 21.91
C ALA A 294 3.67 1.36 22.45
N THR A 295 3.98 2.58 22.86
CA THR A 295 5.19 2.94 23.61
C THR A 295 4.93 2.92 25.12
N LEU A 296 5.75 2.18 25.86
CA LEU A 296 5.88 2.25 27.31
C LEU A 296 6.80 3.43 27.67
N ALA A 297 6.28 4.46 28.34
CA ALA A 297 7.04 5.68 28.66
C ALA A 297 7.28 5.85 30.16
N GLU A 298 8.55 5.85 30.59
CA GLU A 298 8.94 6.04 32.00
C GLU A 298 8.57 7.42 32.53
N ASP A 299 8.70 8.44 31.69
CA ASP A 299 8.41 9.83 31.99
C ASP A 299 6.90 10.12 32.07
N LEU A 300 6.08 9.23 31.52
CA LEU A 300 4.62 9.31 31.54
C LEU A 300 4.02 7.97 31.97
N PRO A 301 4.24 7.55 33.23
CA PRO A 301 4.17 6.15 33.57
C PRO A 301 2.75 5.55 33.59
N GLY A 302 1.72 6.40 33.64
CA GLY A 302 0.31 6.01 33.54
C GLY A 302 -0.33 6.30 32.18
N HIS A 303 0.45 6.73 31.19
CA HIS A 303 -0.09 7.02 29.86
C HIS A 303 -0.10 5.77 28.98
N ASN A 304 -1.21 5.58 28.28
CA ASN A 304 -1.29 4.69 27.14
C ASN A 304 -1.01 5.51 25.87
N THR A 305 -0.29 4.92 24.91
CA THR A 305 0.10 5.55 23.65
C THR A 305 -0.38 4.77 22.43
N GLY A 306 -1.29 3.81 22.62
CA GLY A 306 -1.92 3.09 21.52
C GLY A 306 -2.67 4.06 20.61
N GLY A 307 -2.51 3.91 19.30
CA GLY A 307 -3.14 4.78 18.32
C GLY A 307 -2.36 6.05 17.96
N GLU A 308 -1.26 6.35 18.63
CA GLU A 308 -0.40 7.49 18.28
C GLU A 308 0.23 7.34 16.89
N ALA A 309 0.64 8.44 16.27
CA ALA A 309 1.28 8.42 14.95
C ALA A 309 2.73 7.90 14.97
N PHE A 310 3.36 7.91 16.15
CA PHE A 310 4.76 7.58 16.30
C PHE A 310 5.03 6.71 17.53
N LEU A 311 6.05 5.86 17.40
CA LEU A 311 6.61 5.00 18.44
C LEU A 311 7.99 5.50 18.84
N SER A 312 8.40 5.30 20.09
CA SER A 312 9.66 5.83 20.60
C SER A 312 10.47 4.78 21.34
N VAL A 313 11.79 4.81 21.11
CA VAL A 313 12.78 4.00 21.83
C VAL A 313 13.86 4.92 22.38
N SER A 314 14.07 4.89 23.70
CA SER A 314 15.03 5.73 24.42
C SER A 314 15.65 4.96 25.58
N ALA A 315 16.95 5.12 25.78
CA ALA A 315 17.70 4.58 26.91
C ALA A 315 17.91 5.58 28.06
N ALA A 316 17.40 6.81 27.92
CA ALA A 316 17.67 7.89 28.85
C ALA A 316 17.03 7.60 30.21
N ALA A 317 17.79 7.66 31.30
CA ALA A 317 17.27 7.38 32.63
C ALA A 317 16.19 8.43 33.03
N GLY A 318 15.04 7.97 33.53
CA GLY A 318 13.90 8.82 33.85
C GLY A 318 13.10 9.26 32.62
N ARG A 319 13.54 8.89 31.42
CA ARG A 319 12.89 9.14 30.11
C ARG A 319 13.03 7.91 29.21
N ARG A 320 13.10 6.72 29.82
CA ARG A 320 13.23 5.47 29.07
C ARG A 320 11.92 5.22 28.35
N ARG A 321 12.04 4.81 27.08
CA ARG A 321 10.90 4.43 26.26
C ARG A 321 11.19 3.13 25.55
N ASP A 322 10.27 2.18 25.65
CA ASP A 322 10.32 0.91 24.94
C ASP A 322 9.02 0.75 24.14
N THR A 323 9.09 0.19 22.95
CA THR A 323 7.94 -0.01 22.07
C THR A 323 7.48 -1.47 22.11
N LEU A 324 6.17 -1.71 22.17
CA LEU A 324 5.54 -2.99 21.93
C LEU A 324 4.94 -3.00 20.53
N VAL A 325 5.13 -4.08 19.77
CA VAL A 325 4.50 -4.29 18.46
C VAL A 325 4.08 -5.75 18.32
N ARG A 326 2.84 -6.00 17.92
CA ARG A 326 2.30 -7.34 17.71
C ARG A 326 1.64 -7.43 16.35
N PHE A 327 1.88 -8.54 15.66
CA PHE A 327 1.23 -8.90 14.40
C PHE A 327 0.35 -10.13 14.63
N ASP A 328 -0.92 -10.05 14.23
CA ASP A 328 -1.81 -11.20 14.16
C ASP A 328 -1.37 -12.11 13.00
N LEU A 329 -1.04 -13.36 13.32
CA LEU A 329 -0.59 -14.38 12.37
C LEU A 329 -1.71 -15.34 11.98
N SER A 330 -2.96 -15.11 12.41
CA SER A 330 -4.11 -16.01 12.17
C SER A 330 -4.38 -16.33 10.70
N ARG A 331 -3.97 -15.44 9.78
CA ARG A 331 -4.08 -15.65 8.32
C ARG A 331 -3.01 -16.56 7.74
N ILE A 332 -1.99 -16.92 8.53
CA ILE A 332 -0.86 -17.74 8.10
C ILE A 332 -1.07 -19.16 8.64
N PRO A 333 -1.08 -20.19 7.78
CA PRO A 333 -1.18 -21.57 8.23
C PRO A 333 -0.03 -21.93 9.19
N PRO A 334 -0.28 -22.67 10.29
CA PRO A 334 0.79 -23.16 11.19
C PRO A 334 1.87 -23.98 10.49
N THR A 335 1.54 -24.59 9.34
CA THR A 335 2.44 -25.40 8.51
C THR A 335 3.10 -24.60 7.39
N ALA A 336 2.93 -23.28 7.34
CA ALA A 336 3.56 -22.44 6.34
C ALA A 336 5.10 -22.59 6.42
N PRO A 337 5.80 -22.80 5.29
CA PRO A 337 7.25 -22.79 5.27
C PRO A 337 7.79 -21.48 5.84
N LEU A 338 8.80 -21.57 6.70
CA LEU A 338 9.44 -20.41 7.32
C LEU A 338 10.95 -20.62 7.42
N SER A 339 11.68 -20.03 6.49
CA SER A 339 13.14 -19.92 6.53
C SER A 339 13.60 -18.67 7.28
N LYS A 340 12.87 -17.56 7.16
CA LYS A 340 13.25 -16.28 7.75
C LYS A 340 12.03 -15.42 8.11
N ALA A 341 12.05 -14.79 9.28
CA ALA A 341 11.11 -13.72 9.64
C ALA A 341 11.89 -12.46 10.05
N VAL A 342 11.49 -11.30 9.52
CA VAL A 342 12.17 -10.02 9.78
C VAL A 342 11.14 -8.94 10.14
N LEU A 343 11.33 -8.31 11.30
CA LEU A 343 10.64 -7.07 11.68
C LEU A 343 11.33 -5.90 10.98
N TRP A 344 10.56 -5.03 10.34
CA TRP A 344 11.02 -3.79 9.73
C TRP A 344 10.29 -2.60 10.35
N MET A 345 11.04 -1.60 10.81
CA MET A 345 10.47 -0.33 11.31
C MET A 345 11.21 0.84 10.67
N HIS A 346 10.46 1.82 10.16
CA HIS A 346 11.05 2.99 9.54
C HIS A 346 11.32 4.08 10.58
N CYS A 347 12.58 4.47 10.73
CA CYS A 347 12.99 5.51 11.65
C CYS A 347 12.71 6.88 11.01
N ASP A 348 11.75 7.61 11.58
CA ASP A 348 11.45 8.98 11.15
C ASP A 348 12.53 9.96 11.63
N ARG A 349 12.96 9.85 12.89
CA ARG A 349 13.86 10.81 13.51
C ARG A 349 14.76 10.17 14.56
N ILE A 350 15.98 10.71 14.67
CA ILE A 350 16.89 10.49 15.80
C ILE A 350 17.01 11.78 16.62
N GLY A 351 16.86 11.67 17.93
CA GLY A 351 17.22 12.71 18.90
C GLY A 351 18.55 12.36 19.58
N GLY A 352 19.52 13.29 19.55
CA GLY A 352 20.82 13.07 20.17
C GLY A 352 21.67 12.03 19.44
N THR A 353 22.40 11.20 20.21
CA THR A 353 23.19 10.08 19.63
C THR A 353 22.27 8.91 19.31
N PRO A 354 22.27 8.35 18.10
CA PRO A 354 21.44 7.19 17.77
C PRO A 354 21.60 6.04 18.79
N PRO A 355 20.52 5.59 19.46
CA PRO A 355 20.62 4.47 20.38
C PRO A 355 20.81 3.17 19.60
N ALA A 356 21.58 2.22 20.14
CA ALA A 356 21.53 0.85 19.66
C ALA A 356 20.19 0.23 20.11
N VAL A 357 19.38 -0.25 19.17
CA VAL A 357 18.02 -0.77 19.39
C VAL A 357 17.98 -2.26 19.08
N GLY A 358 17.50 -3.08 20.01
CA GLY A 358 17.28 -4.51 19.78
C GLY A 358 15.86 -4.95 20.11
N VAL A 359 15.60 -6.24 19.92
CA VAL A 359 14.27 -6.83 20.08
C VAL A 359 14.27 -8.04 21.01
N SER A 360 13.15 -8.25 21.71
CA SER A 360 12.82 -9.47 22.45
C SER A 360 11.34 -9.78 22.30
N ALA A 361 10.90 -11.00 22.61
CA ALA A 361 9.47 -11.27 22.78
C ALA A 361 8.91 -10.45 23.96
N ALA A 362 7.66 -10.00 23.85
CA ALA A 362 6.92 -9.45 24.99
C ALA A 362 6.60 -10.58 25.97
N ALA A 363 6.77 -10.34 27.27
CA ALA A 363 6.72 -11.41 28.26
C ALA A 363 5.31 -11.94 28.56
N GLY A 364 4.27 -11.18 28.20
CA GLY A 364 2.88 -11.51 28.49
C GLY A 364 1.90 -10.72 27.64
N PRO A 365 0.59 -11.01 27.74
CA PRO A 365 -0.43 -10.32 26.98
C PRO A 365 -0.57 -8.85 27.38
N TRP A 366 -1.04 -8.04 26.45
CA TRP A 366 -1.31 -6.62 26.65
C TRP A 366 -2.43 -6.12 25.75
N THR A 367 -3.06 -5.01 26.17
CA THR A 367 -4.10 -4.30 25.44
C THR A 367 -3.51 -3.00 24.90
N GLU A 368 -3.60 -2.79 23.59
CA GLU A 368 -3.00 -1.63 22.90
C GLU A 368 -3.53 -0.30 23.41
N GLY A 369 -4.84 -0.18 23.57
CA GLY A 369 -5.50 1.06 23.94
C GLY A 369 -5.69 2.05 22.79
N GLY A 370 -6.20 3.23 23.13
CA GLY A 370 -6.48 4.32 22.20
C GLY A 370 -6.01 5.67 22.72
N GLY A 371 -4.88 5.69 23.42
CA GLY A 371 -4.31 6.90 23.98
C GLY A 371 -3.61 7.79 22.96
N VAL A 372 -4.38 8.63 22.26
CA VAL A 372 -3.87 9.63 21.31
C VAL A 372 -3.72 11.00 21.98
N SER A 373 -2.53 11.61 21.92
CA SER A 373 -2.27 12.98 22.38
C SER A 373 -2.32 14.01 21.25
N ASP A 374 -1.90 13.62 20.05
CA ASP A 374 -1.92 14.45 18.84
C ASP A 374 -2.14 13.54 17.63
N LEU A 375 -3.22 13.80 16.88
CA LEU A 375 -3.67 13.00 15.73
C LEU A 375 -2.63 12.87 14.61
N PHE A 376 -1.69 13.81 14.54
CA PHE A 376 -0.72 13.89 13.46
C PHE A 376 0.68 13.56 13.92
N ASN A 377 1.08 14.03 15.10
CA ASN A 377 2.47 13.97 15.53
C ASN A 377 2.67 13.51 16.99
N GLY A 378 1.67 12.85 17.57
CA GLY A 378 1.72 12.41 18.96
C GLY A 378 2.65 11.22 19.21
N GLU A 379 3.20 11.20 20.43
CA GLU A 379 4.13 10.20 20.99
C GLU A 379 3.88 9.94 22.49
N ASN A 380 3.02 10.72 23.13
CA ASN A 380 2.90 10.81 24.59
C ASN A 380 1.61 10.22 25.13
N GLY A 381 0.62 10.05 24.26
CA GLY A 381 -0.70 9.55 24.57
C GLY A 381 -1.40 10.25 25.72
N ARG A 382 -2.31 9.53 26.36
CA ARG A 382 -3.18 10.05 27.41
C ARG A 382 -3.19 9.12 28.62
N PRO A 383 -3.66 9.57 29.80
CA PRO A 383 -3.89 8.68 30.94
C PRO A 383 -4.72 7.46 30.52
N ALA A 384 -4.21 6.28 30.84
CA ALA A 384 -4.76 5.01 30.41
C ALA A 384 -6.14 4.72 31.02
N GLU A 385 -6.96 4.00 30.26
CA GLU A 385 -8.26 3.48 30.68
C GLU A 385 -8.27 1.95 30.63
N GLY A 386 -9.17 1.29 31.37
CA GLY A 386 -9.57 -0.09 31.07
C GLY A 386 -8.45 -1.15 30.91
N GLY A 387 -7.41 -1.12 31.75
CA GLY A 387 -6.34 -2.13 31.70
C GLY A 387 -5.44 -2.04 30.46
N GLU A 388 -5.47 -0.91 29.75
CA GLU A 388 -4.52 -0.56 28.70
C GLU A 388 -3.07 -0.65 29.17
N VAL A 389 -2.18 -0.97 28.24
CA VAL A 389 -0.76 -1.10 28.53
C VAL A 389 -0.13 0.27 28.84
N THR A 390 0.68 0.32 29.90
CA THR A 390 1.43 1.51 30.31
C THR A 390 2.77 1.10 30.89
N TRP A 391 3.65 2.06 31.17
CA TRP A 391 4.89 1.77 31.89
C TRP A 391 4.68 1.23 33.31
N SER A 392 3.65 1.72 34.01
CA SER A 392 3.25 1.24 35.35
C SER A 392 2.53 -0.10 35.30
N GLN A 393 1.86 -0.40 34.18
CA GLN A 393 1.11 -1.63 33.93
C GLN A 393 1.68 -2.34 32.71
N ARG A 394 2.88 -2.90 32.87
CA ARG A 394 3.60 -3.63 31.82
C ARG A 394 2.97 -5.00 31.57
N PRO A 395 3.27 -5.63 30.42
CA PRO A 395 3.01 -7.05 30.23
C PRO A 395 3.45 -7.89 31.45
N PRO A 396 2.64 -8.85 31.93
CA PRO A 396 3.03 -9.70 33.06
C PRO A 396 4.33 -10.45 32.78
N GLY A 397 5.23 -10.51 33.77
CA GLY A 397 6.54 -11.17 33.62
C GLY A 397 7.60 -10.35 32.89
N GLU A 398 7.28 -9.12 32.45
CA GLU A 398 8.24 -8.25 31.76
C GLU A 398 9.36 -7.82 32.72
N THR A 399 10.59 -8.21 32.41
CA THR A 399 11.78 -7.87 33.19
C THR A 399 12.76 -7.05 32.35
N ALA A 400 13.83 -6.55 32.97
CA ALA A 400 14.94 -5.96 32.22
C ALA A 400 15.70 -7.08 31.48
N SER A 401 15.32 -7.35 30.23
CA SER A 401 16.03 -8.27 29.36
C SER A 401 17.12 -7.54 28.57
N THR A 402 18.19 -8.26 28.21
CA THR A 402 19.14 -7.77 27.20
C THR A 402 18.56 -8.08 25.84
N PRO A 403 18.30 -7.08 24.98
CA PRO A 403 17.72 -7.35 23.68
C PRO A 403 18.73 -8.03 22.76
N ALA A 404 18.24 -8.90 21.86
CA ALA A 404 19.08 -9.53 20.85
C ALA A 404 19.23 -8.63 19.61
N GLY A 405 20.34 -8.80 18.88
CA GLY A 405 20.52 -8.24 17.54
C GLY A 405 20.43 -6.71 17.48
N ALA A 406 21.17 -5.99 18.32
CA ALA A 406 21.09 -4.53 18.36
C ALA A 406 21.55 -3.90 17.02
N VAL A 407 20.71 -3.01 16.49
CA VAL A 407 20.93 -2.22 15.28
C VAL A 407 20.92 -0.75 15.65
N VAL A 408 21.78 0.05 15.02
CA VAL A 408 21.77 1.50 15.17
C VAL A 408 20.90 2.08 14.03
N PRO A 409 19.67 2.56 14.31
CA PRO A 409 18.81 3.13 13.29
C PRO A 409 19.36 4.46 12.78
N ALA A 410 19.02 4.79 11.53
CA ALA A 410 19.31 6.08 10.91
C ALA A 410 18.00 6.76 10.52
N ALA A 411 17.92 8.08 10.73
CA ALA A 411 16.74 8.85 10.37
C ALA A 411 16.46 8.75 8.86
N GLY A 412 15.19 8.59 8.50
CA GLY A 412 14.74 8.38 7.12
C GLY A 412 15.09 7.01 6.53
N GLN A 413 15.47 6.03 7.35
CA GLN A 413 15.85 4.68 6.91
C GLN A 413 15.09 3.59 7.66
N TRP A 414 15.00 2.42 7.03
CA TRP A 414 14.47 1.22 7.66
C TRP A 414 15.51 0.57 8.57
N ALA A 415 15.08 0.24 9.79
CA ALA A 415 15.79 -0.68 10.67
C ALA A 415 15.12 -2.05 10.62
N SER A 416 15.91 -3.12 10.77
CA SER A 416 15.42 -4.49 10.62
C SER A 416 16.02 -5.44 11.66
N TRP A 417 15.20 -6.36 12.17
CA TRP A 417 15.64 -7.37 13.14
C TRP A 417 15.15 -8.75 12.74
N ASP A 418 16.04 -9.74 12.82
CA ASP A 418 15.67 -11.15 12.64
C ASP A 418 14.86 -11.63 13.85
N VAL A 419 13.63 -12.07 13.60
CA VAL A 419 12.69 -12.57 14.60
C VAL A 419 12.19 -13.97 14.24
N THR A 420 12.98 -14.71 13.45
CA THR A 420 12.62 -16.03 12.93
C THR A 420 12.26 -17.01 14.03
N ALA A 421 12.99 -17.00 15.14
CA ALA A 421 12.74 -17.88 16.28
C ALA A 421 11.38 -17.60 16.92
N GLN A 422 11.09 -16.32 17.20
CA GLN A 422 9.83 -15.92 17.84
C GLN A 422 8.63 -16.26 16.96
N VAL A 423 8.70 -15.95 15.67
CA VAL A 423 7.61 -16.25 14.73
C VAL A 423 7.39 -17.75 14.57
N ARG A 424 8.46 -18.56 14.57
CA ARG A 424 8.35 -20.02 14.53
C ARG A 424 7.61 -20.56 15.76
N ASP A 425 7.93 -20.04 16.94
CA ASP A 425 7.26 -20.44 18.18
C ASP A 425 5.78 -20.04 18.15
N TRP A 426 5.46 -18.84 17.63
CA TRP A 426 4.07 -18.36 17.50
C TRP A 426 3.24 -19.11 16.47
N LEU A 427 3.84 -19.57 15.36
CA LEU A 427 3.13 -20.42 14.40
C LEU A 427 2.82 -21.80 15.00
N ALA A 428 3.71 -22.32 15.85
CA ALA A 428 3.50 -23.61 16.54
C ALA A 428 2.51 -23.49 17.72
N ASP A 429 2.56 -22.39 18.48
CA ASP A 429 1.66 -22.07 19.57
C ASP A 429 1.16 -20.61 19.44
N PRO A 430 0.04 -20.38 18.72
CA PRO A 430 -0.51 -19.04 18.51
C PRO A 430 -0.84 -18.28 19.79
N ALA A 431 -1.13 -18.98 20.90
CA ALA A 431 -1.44 -18.34 22.17
C ALA A 431 -0.22 -17.66 22.80
N SER A 432 1.00 -18.08 22.43
CA SER A 432 2.26 -17.49 22.88
C SER A 432 2.61 -16.17 22.17
N ASN A 433 1.85 -15.78 21.13
CA ASN A 433 2.08 -14.53 20.41
C ASN A 433 1.60 -13.32 21.21
N HIS A 434 2.52 -12.77 21.99
CA HIS A 434 2.34 -11.50 22.68
C HIS A 434 3.02 -10.33 21.96
N GLY A 435 3.63 -10.58 20.80
CA GLY A 435 4.40 -9.60 20.05
C GLY A 435 5.83 -9.42 20.55
N LEU A 436 6.44 -8.34 20.11
CA LEU A 436 7.84 -7.97 20.34
C LEU A 436 7.91 -6.72 21.21
N ARG A 437 8.92 -6.67 22.06
CA ARG A 437 9.39 -5.46 22.73
C ARG A 437 10.66 -4.98 22.04
N VAL A 438 10.63 -3.76 21.54
CA VAL A 438 11.72 -3.04 20.88
C VAL A 438 12.28 -2.03 21.87
N MET A 439 13.56 -2.16 22.21
CA MET A 439 14.17 -1.38 23.29
C MET A 439 15.62 -1.04 23.00
N ALA A 440 16.13 -0.01 23.68
CA ALA A 440 17.54 0.31 23.64
C ALA A 440 18.38 -0.78 24.32
N ALA A 441 19.48 -1.18 23.68
CA ALA A 441 20.38 -2.25 24.14
C ALA A 441 21.45 -1.78 25.15
N GLY A 442 21.52 -0.49 25.42
CA GLY A 442 22.51 0.11 26.31
C GLY A 442 21.95 1.30 27.08
N THR A 443 22.85 2.10 27.65
CA THR A 443 22.53 3.37 28.30
C THR A 443 22.90 4.52 27.37
N GLY A 444 22.22 5.66 27.53
CA GLY A 444 22.52 6.87 26.76
C GLY A 444 21.33 7.81 26.65
N GLU A 445 21.58 9.04 26.24
CA GLU A 445 20.56 10.09 26.11
C GLU A 445 19.87 10.11 24.73
N GLY A 446 20.18 9.13 23.89
CA GLY A 446 19.65 8.99 22.54
C GLY A 446 18.22 8.49 22.49
N ALA A 447 17.45 8.99 21.53
CA ALA A 447 16.11 8.50 21.22
C ALA A 447 15.94 8.25 19.72
N ALA A 448 15.23 7.19 19.37
CA ALA A 448 14.80 6.90 18.01
C ALA A 448 13.26 6.92 17.96
N ARG A 449 12.74 7.63 16.96
CA ARG A 449 11.32 7.71 16.65
C ARG A 449 11.01 6.92 15.40
N PHE A 450 9.99 6.07 15.46
CA PHE A 450 9.52 5.23 14.36
C PHE A 450 8.07 5.55 14.04
N PHE A 451 7.65 5.32 12.80
CA PHE A 451 6.22 5.36 12.47
C PHE A 451 5.48 4.21 13.17
N SER A 452 4.31 4.51 13.72
CA SER A 452 3.39 3.50 14.27
C SER A 452 2.56 2.84 13.16
N SER A 453 1.80 1.81 13.51
CA SER A 453 0.77 1.23 12.65
C SER A 453 -0.33 2.22 12.28
N GLN A 454 -0.55 3.27 13.08
CA GLN A 454 -1.59 4.28 12.84
C GLN A 454 -1.09 5.55 12.17
N ALA A 455 0.20 5.65 11.87
CA ALA A 455 0.77 6.74 11.10
C ALA A 455 -0.02 6.96 9.80
N PHE A 456 -0.66 8.13 9.65
CA PHE A 456 -1.46 8.43 8.47
C PHE A 456 -1.28 9.85 7.95
N ARG A 457 -1.84 10.87 8.61
CA ARG A 457 -1.70 12.27 8.19
C ARG A 457 -0.47 12.91 8.83
N ALA A 458 0.02 14.02 8.27
CA ALA A 458 1.13 14.81 8.83
C ALA A 458 0.70 16.15 9.42
N SER A 459 -0.48 16.63 9.00
CA SER A 459 -1.02 17.95 9.30
C SER A 459 -2.55 17.94 9.19
N GLU A 460 -3.17 18.96 9.77
CA GLU A 460 -4.62 19.19 9.72
C GLU A 460 -5.10 19.76 8.39
N ASP A 461 -4.21 20.36 7.59
CA ASP A 461 -4.55 21.05 6.32
C ASP A 461 -5.17 20.14 5.26
N GLY A 462 -4.97 18.82 5.36
CA GLY A 462 -5.54 17.85 4.44
C GLY A 462 -4.81 17.77 3.10
N TYR A 463 -3.53 18.15 3.01
CA TYR A 463 -2.77 18.09 1.75
C TYR A 463 -1.36 17.52 1.92
N CYS A 464 -1.09 16.85 3.05
CA CYS A 464 0.22 16.27 3.33
C CYS A 464 0.11 15.04 4.24
N GLY A 465 1.11 14.17 4.13
CA GLY A 465 1.36 13.10 5.08
C GLY A 465 0.71 11.77 4.79
N GLY A 466 -0.31 11.67 3.92
CA GLY A 466 -0.95 10.40 3.54
C GLY A 466 0.03 9.32 3.04
N THR A 467 1.26 9.70 2.68
CA THR A 467 2.37 8.81 2.34
C THR A 467 2.93 8.00 3.52
N ARG A 468 2.67 8.42 4.77
CA ARG A 468 3.14 7.76 6.00
C ARG A 468 2.71 6.30 6.10
N VAL A 469 1.61 5.92 5.45
CA VAL A 469 1.10 4.55 5.39
C VAL A 469 2.16 3.56 4.86
N ALA A 470 3.02 3.98 3.93
CA ALA A 470 4.06 3.12 3.35
C ALA A 470 5.19 2.76 4.33
N PHE A 471 5.31 3.49 5.45
CA PHE A 471 6.40 3.40 6.42
C PHE A 471 6.00 2.75 7.75
N ARG A 472 4.74 2.30 7.87
CA ARG A 472 4.23 1.57 9.04
C ARG A 472 5.04 0.31 9.30
N PRO A 473 5.14 -0.19 10.55
CA PRO A 473 5.86 -1.41 10.88
C PRO A 473 5.43 -2.60 10.01
N MET A 474 6.40 -3.41 9.59
CA MET A 474 6.15 -4.59 8.76
C MET A 474 6.80 -5.84 9.35
N LEU A 475 6.13 -6.97 9.22
CA LEU A 475 6.69 -8.29 9.48
C LEU A 475 6.69 -9.10 8.17
N ILE A 476 7.87 -9.52 7.72
CA ILE A 476 8.04 -10.28 6.49
C ILE A 476 8.48 -11.70 6.82
N LEU A 477 7.76 -12.69 6.28
CA LEU A 477 8.04 -14.11 6.40
C LEU A 477 8.42 -14.67 5.02
N LEU A 478 9.58 -15.29 4.92
CA LEU A 478 10.09 -15.94 3.70
C LEU A 478 10.08 -17.47 3.88
N PRO A 479 9.72 -18.24 2.84
CA PRO A 479 9.61 -19.70 2.89
C PRO A 479 10.94 -20.43 2.94
#